data_AF-A0A434TBF5-F1
#
_entry.id   AF-A0A434TBF5-F1
#
_cell.length_a   1.000
_cell.length_b   1.000
_cell.length_c   1.000
_cell.angle_alpha   90.00
_cell.angle_beta   90.00
_cell.angle_gamma   90.00
#
_symmetry.space_group_name_H-M   'P 1'
#
loop_
_entity.id
_entity.type
_entity.pdbx_description
1 polymer ?
#
loop_
_entity_poly.entity_id
_entity_poly.type
_entity_poly.pdbx_seq_one_letter_code
_entity_poly.pdbx_strand_id
1 'polypeptide(L)'
;DAGSGLRPAGWALRASGVTDFDLFFTHCHYDHIIGLPAFKPMYDRSVKLRLWSGHLAGRMTTRQMVDEFMRPPWFPVRLDVCKASLDYRDFVSGDVLRPRQGVVVRTGSLTHPGGCIGYRVEWGGRVVAVITDTEHEPGQLDQAILDLIEDADLVIYDCTYT
;
A
#
# COMPACT_ATOMS: atom_id res chain seq x y z
N ASP A 1 -1.92 2.47 -0.85
CA ASP A 1 -2.34 3.22 0.34
C ASP A 1 -3.84 3.22 0.54
N ALA A 2 -4.24 3.55 1.75
CA ALA A 2 -5.60 3.51 2.29
C ALA A 2 -5.97 4.85 2.97
N GLY A 3 -5.58 5.98 2.37
CA GLY A 3 -5.93 7.30 2.88
C GLY A 3 -7.44 7.59 2.88
N SER A 4 -7.84 8.81 3.26
CA SER A 4 -9.26 9.16 3.45
C SER A 4 -10.15 8.92 2.22
N GLY A 5 -9.58 9.01 1.01
CA GLY A 5 -10.22 8.68 -0.26
C GLY A 5 -10.58 7.20 -0.45
N LEU A 6 -10.06 6.30 0.39
CA LEU A 6 -10.40 4.88 0.32
C LEU A 6 -11.89 4.63 0.62
N ARG A 7 -12.53 5.48 1.44
CA ARG A 7 -13.97 5.35 1.74
C ARG A 7 -14.86 5.47 0.49
N PRO A 8 -14.81 6.57 -0.29
CA PRO A 8 -15.56 6.64 -1.55
C PRO A 8 -15.08 5.61 -2.58
N ALA A 9 -13.78 5.27 -2.63
CA ALA A 9 -13.29 4.21 -3.51
C ALA A 9 -13.93 2.84 -3.21
N GLY A 10 -14.11 2.50 -1.93
CA GLY A 10 -14.78 1.26 -1.52
C GLY A 10 -16.24 1.18 -1.97
N TRP A 11 -16.96 2.31 -2.02
CA TRP A 11 -18.31 2.35 -2.59
C TRP A 11 -18.29 2.14 -4.11
N ALA A 12 -17.36 2.76 -4.81
CA ALA A 12 -17.21 2.61 -6.26
C ALA A 12 -16.86 1.16 -6.64
N LEU A 13 -15.90 0.53 -5.94
CA LEU A 13 -15.53 -0.88 -6.13
C LEU A 13 -16.70 -1.83 -5.88
N ARG A 14 -17.49 -1.55 -4.84
CA ARG A 14 -18.70 -2.34 -4.56
C ARG A 14 -19.73 -2.18 -5.68
N ALA A 15 -19.93 -0.97 -6.19
CA ALA A 15 -20.86 -0.71 -7.29
C ALA A 15 -20.43 -1.39 -8.60
N SER A 16 -19.12 -1.56 -8.83
CA SER A 16 -18.58 -2.30 -9.97
C SER A 16 -18.48 -3.82 -9.76
N GLY A 17 -18.93 -4.33 -8.60
CA GLY A 17 -18.92 -5.77 -8.29
C GLY A 17 -17.53 -6.35 -7.99
N VAL A 18 -16.53 -5.50 -7.75
CA VAL A 18 -15.17 -5.92 -7.44
C VAL A 18 -15.09 -6.41 -6.00
N THR A 19 -14.74 -7.69 -5.83
CA THR A 19 -14.70 -8.37 -4.52
C THR A 19 -13.34 -8.99 -4.19
N ASP A 20 -12.38 -9.00 -5.12
CA ASP A 20 -11.07 -9.59 -4.89
C ASP A 20 -9.98 -8.64 -5.38
N PHE A 21 -9.20 -8.07 -4.46
CA PHE A 21 -8.16 -7.08 -4.78
C PHE A 21 -7.02 -7.07 -3.76
N ASP A 22 -5.90 -6.48 -4.19
CA ASP A 22 -4.66 -6.32 -3.43
C ASP A 22 -4.51 -4.86 -3.02
N LEU A 23 -4.23 -4.62 -1.75
CA LEU A 23 -3.99 -3.30 -1.18
C LEU A 23 -2.53 -3.22 -0.70
N PHE A 24 -1.73 -2.42 -1.39
CA PHE A 24 -0.32 -2.19 -1.06
C PHE A 24 -0.18 -0.91 -0.24
N PHE A 25 0.58 -0.96 0.86
CA PHE A 25 0.93 0.20 1.67
C PHE A 25 2.35 0.66 1.37
N THR A 26 2.53 1.93 1.00
CA THR A 26 3.85 2.56 0.87
C THR A 26 4.47 2.68 2.26
N HIS A 27 3.71 3.26 3.20
CA HIS A 27 4.03 3.35 4.61
C HIS A 27 2.74 3.49 5.47
N CYS A 28 2.90 3.74 6.78
CA CYS A 28 1.80 3.72 7.74
C CYS A 28 1.52 5.05 8.44
N HIS A 29 1.89 6.20 7.86
CA HIS A 29 1.38 7.48 8.37
C HIS A 29 -0.13 7.56 8.21
N TYR A 30 -0.79 8.33 9.10
CA TYR A 30 -2.23 8.30 9.22
C TYR A 30 -2.94 8.68 7.93
N ASP A 31 -2.49 9.71 7.23
CA ASP A 31 -3.05 10.10 5.94
C ASP A 31 -2.95 9.00 4.86
N HIS A 32 -2.06 8.00 5.01
CA HIS A 32 -1.97 6.82 4.15
C HIS A 32 -2.79 5.61 4.63
N ILE A 33 -3.34 5.61 5.86
CA ILE A 33 -4.10 4.47 6.40
C ILE A 33 -5.48 4.83 6.98
N ILE A 34 -5.81 6.11 7.12
CA ILE A 34 -6.97 6.60 7.87
C ILE A 34 -8.31 6.16 7.29
N GLY A 35 -8.36 5.83 5.99
CA GLY A 35 -9.57 5.37 5.32
C GLY A 35 -9.88 3.89 5.58
N LEU A 36 -8.91 3.10 6.05
CA LEU A 36 -9.04 1.65 6.24
C LEU A 36 -10.26 1.24 7.11
N PRO A 37 -10.54 1.88 8.27
CA PRO A 37 -11.68 1.48 9.10
C PRO A 37 -13.03 1.85 8.48
N ALA A 38 -13.03 2.75 7.48
CA ALA A 38 -14.22 3.13 6.73
C ALA A 38 -14.35 2.37 5.40
N PHE A 39 -13.43 1.46 5.10
CA PHE A 39 -13.42 0.70 3.85
C PHE A 39 -14.43 -0.43 3.89
N LYS A 40 -15.64 -0.16 3.37
CA LYS A 40 -16.79 -1.08 3.40
C LYS A 40 -16.50 -2.52 2.96
N PRO A 41 -15.64 -2.78 1.96
CA PRO A 41 -15.30 -4.14 1.59
C PRO A 41 -14.72 -5.00 2.73
N MET A 42 -14.05 -4.44 3.75
CA MET A 42 -13.57 -5.23 4.91
C MET A 42 -14.69 -5.89 5.73
N TYR A 43 -15.92 -5.39 5.59
CA TYR A 43 -17.10 -5.84 6.34
C TYR A 43 -18.03 -6.73 5.50
N ASP A 44 -17.63 -7.11 4.29
CA ASP A 44 -18.39 -7.95 3.37
C ASP A 44 -17.76 -9.34 3.29
N ARG A 45 -18.56 -10.39 3.54
CA ARG A 45 -18.09 -11.80 3.51
C ARG A 45 -17.73 -12.29 2.12
N SER A 46 -18.22 -11.64 1.07
CA SER A 46 -17.89 -11.98 -0.32
C SER A 46 -16.50 -11.48 -0.73
N VAL A 47 -15.89 -10.60 0.07
CA VAL A 47 -14.63 -9.94 -0.28
C VAL A 47 -13.42 -10.75 0.17
N LYS A 48 -12.42 -10.80 -0.72
CA LYS A 48 -11.05 -11.25 -0.44
C LYS A 48 -10.12 -10.05 -0.54
N LEU A 49 -9.47 -9.70 0.55
CA LEU A 49 -8.56 -8.56 0.63
C LEU A 49 -7.18 -9.03 1.06
N ARG A 50 -6.20 -8.85 0.19
CA ARG A 50 -4.78 -9.06 0.49
C ARG A 50 -4.13 -7.72 0.80
N LEU A 51 -3.59 -7.58 2.00
CA LEU A 51 -2.93 -6.37 2.49
C LEU A 51 -1.42 -6.61 2.49
N TRP A 52 -0.67 -5.73 1.82
CA TRP A 52 0.76 -5.88 1.61
C TRP A 52 1.53 -4.74 2.25
N SER A 53 2.55 -5.04 3.06
CA SER A 53 3.49 -4.03 3.54
C SER A 53 4.90 -4.59 3.71
N GLY A 54 5.91 -3.77 3.40
CA GLY A 54 7.32 -4.12 3.56
C GLY A 54 8.18 -3.07 4.27
N HIS A 55 7.67 -1.84 4.45
CA HIS A 55 8.37 -0.78 5.21
C HIS A 55 8.61 -1.14 6.69
N LEU A 56 7.92 -2.16 7.20
CA LEU A 56 7.98 -2.62 8.59
C LEU A 56 8.78 -3.91 8.77
N ALA A 57 9.43 -4.42 7.71
CA ALA A 57 10.22 -5.64 7.76
C ALA A 57 11.20 -5.64 8.95
N GLY A 58 11.16 -6.70 9.76
CA GLY A 58 11.98 -6.83 10.97
C GLY A 58 11.52 -6.01 12.18
N ARG A 59 10.48 -5.16 12.06
CA ARG A 59 9.90 -4.36 13.16
C ARG A 59 8.54 -4.86 13.58
N MET A 60 7.61 -5.03 12.63
CA MET A 60 6.28 -5.56 12.87
C MET A 60 5.67 -6.12 11.57
N THR A 61 4.71 -7.03 11.70
CA THR A 61 3.95 -7.58 10.56
C THR A 61 2.86 -6.61 10.09
N THR A 62 2.44 -6.76 8.84
CA THR A 62 1.30 -6.07 8.23
C THR A 62 0.02 -6.29 9.05
N ARG A 63 -0.15 -7.50 9.59
CA ARG A 63 -1.28 -7.80 10.49
C ARG A 63 -1.23 -6.98 11.76
N GLN A 64 -0.06 -6.90 12.41
CA GLN A 64 0.11 -6.08 13.61
C GLN A 64 -0.12 -4.60 13.29
N MET A 65 0.41 -4.08 12.18
CA MET A 65 0.20 -2.68 11.77
C MET A 65 -1.31 -2.35 11.70
N VAL A 66 -2.09 -3.19 11.03
CA VAL A 66 -3.54 -2.98 10.87
C VAL A 66 -4.28 -3.14 12.21
N ASP A 67 -3.94 -4.14 13.01
CA ASP A 67 -4.55 -4.39 14.32
C ASP A 67 -4.23 -3.29 15.35
N GLU A 68 -3.02 -2.74 15.33
CA GLU A 68 -2.61 -1.65 16.20
C GLU A 68 -3.23 -0.31 15.85
N PHE A 69 -3.51 -0.11 14.55
CA PHE A 69 -4.23 1.05 14.07
C PHE A 69 -5.73 0.96 14.37
N MET A 70 -6.34 -0.22 14.22
CA MET A 70 -7.75 -0.49 14.51
C MET A 70 -7.92 -1.14 15.88
N ARG A 71 -7.73 -0.40 16.98
CA ARG A 71 -8.01 -0.89 18.34
C ARG A 71 -8.39 0.21 19.34
N PRO A 72 -9.09 -0.12 20.45
CA PRO A 72 -9.33 0.82 21.54
C PRO A 72 -8.03 1.30 22.20
N PRO A 73 -7.97 2.54 22.73
CA PRO A 73 -9.04 3.55 22.75
C PRO A 73 -9.16 4.38 21.45
N TRP A 74 -8.29 4.17 20.47
CA TRP A 74 -8.20 4.99 19.25
C TRP A 74 -9.30 4.69 18.24
N PHE A 75 -9.71 3.42 18.16
CA PHE A 75 -10.85 2.95 17.37
C PHE A 75 -11.73 2.02 18.22
N PRO A 76 -13.07 2.08 18.11
CA PRO A 76 -13.96 1.41 19.08
C PRO A 76 -13.94 -0.13 19.01
N VAL A 77 -13.37 -0.72 17.96
CA VAL A 77 -13.41 -2.16 17.69
C VAL A 77 -12.07 -2.64 17.14
N ARG A 78 -11.80 -3.95 17.23
CA ARG A 78 -10.61 -4.56 16.62
C ARG A 78 -10.94 -5.21 15.28
N LEU A 79 -9.98 -5.94 14.71
CA LEU A 79 -10.15 -6.63 13.44
C LEU A 79 -11.23 -7.73 13.44
N ASP A 80 -11.69 -8.19 14.60
CA ASP A 80 -12.72 -9.22 14.76
C ASP A 80 -14.08 -8.82 14.17
N VAL A 81 -14.35 -7.53 14.00
CA VAL A 81 -15.57 -7.06 13.33
C VAL A 81 -15.52 -7.16 11.81
N CYS A 82 -14.32 -7.36 11.24
CA CYS A 82 -14.15 -7.51 9.80
C CYS A 82 -14.67 -8.88 9.37
N LYS A 83 -15.39 -8.91 8.25
CA LYS A 83 -16.05 -10.14 7.75
C LYS A 83 -15.43 -10.66 6.46
N ALA A 84 -14.64 -9.84 5.78
CA ALA A 84 -13.90 -10.24 4.59
C ALA A 84 -12.85 -11.30 4.93
N SER A 85 -12.44 -12.06 3.91
CA SER A 85 -11.23 -12.87 3.99
C SER A 85 -10.02 -11.95 3.91
N LEU A 86 -9.42 -11.65 5.07
CA LEU A 86 -8.23 -10.80 5.19
C LEU A 86 -6.97 -11.67 5.17
N ASP A 87 -6.08 -11.36 4.24
CA ASP A 87 -4.80 -12.02 4.08
C ASP A 87 -3.69 -10.97 4.16
N TYR A 88 -2.73 -11.18 5.06
CA TYR A 88 -1.68 -10.20 5.36
C TYR A 88 -0.37 -10.70 4.80
N ARG A 89 0.27 -9.90 3.95
CA ARG A 89 1.42 -10.26 3.15
C ARG A 89 2.59 -9.35 3.49
N ASP A 90 3.47 -9.88 4.33
CA ASP A 90 4.75 -9.26 4.65
C ASP A 90 5.74 -9.52 3.52
N PHE A 91 6.57 -8.52 3.22
CA PHE A 91 7.70 -8.66 2.31
C PHE A 91 8.85 -7.75 2.77
N VAL A 92 10.02 -7.89 2.16
CA VAL A 92 11.16 -7.00 2.40
C VAL A 92 11.41 -6.15 1.16
N SER A 93 11.81 -4.89 1.36
CA SER A 93 12.21 -4.02 0.26
C SER A 93 13.27 -4.70 -0.64
N GLY A 94 13.09 -4.58 -1.95
CA GLY A 94 13.88 -5.29 -2.97
C GLY A 94 13.23 -6.59 -3.46
N ASP A 95 12.23 -7.13 -2.75
CA ASP A 95 11.48 -8.29 -3.21
C ASP A 95 10.71 -8.00 -4.51
N VAL A 96 10.63 -9.02 -5.35
CA VAL A 96 9.79 -9.03 -6.55
C VAL A 96 8.53 -9.83 -6.27
N LEU A 97 7.40 -9.13 -6.15
CA LEU A 97 6.10 -9.71 -5.79
C LEU A 97 5.31 -10.08 -7.05
N ARG A 98 4.45 -11.09 -6.90
CA ARG A 98 3.58 -11.61 -7.98
C ARG A 98 2.15 -11.78 -7.46
N PRO A 99 1.42 -10.68 -7.20
CA PRO A 99 0.11 -10.74 -6.55
C PRO A 99 -0.95 -11.41 -7.42
N ARG A 100 -0.81 -11.35 -8.75
CA ARG A 100 -1.72 -11.87 -9.76
C ARG A 100 -0.97 -12.43 -10.96
N GLN A 101 -1.64 -13.26 -11.75
CA GLN A 101 -1.07 -13.78 -13.00
C GLN A 101 -0.70 -12.63 -13.94
N GLY A 102 0.55 -12.62 -14.40
CA GLY A 102 1.08 -11.61 -15.32
C GLY A 102 1.38 -10.26 -14.70
N VAL A 103 1.12 -10.05 -13.40
CA VAL A 103 1.47 -8.82 -12.68
C VAL A 103 2.77 -9.04 -11.90
N VAL A 104 3.75 -8.17 -12.13
CA VAL A 104 5.01 -8.14 -11.38
C VAL A 104 5.07 -6.83 -10.62
N VAL A 105 5.39 -6.87 -9.33
CA VAL A 105 5.59 -5.67 -8.54
C VAL A 105 7.00 -5.70 -7.97
N ARG A 106 7.87 -4.82 -8.44
CA ARG A 106 9.19 -4.60 -7.82
C ARG A 106 9.06 -3.55 -6.74
N THR A 107 9.85 -3.70 -5.68
CA THR A 107 9.79 -2.86 -4.51
C THR A 107 11.17 -2.25 -4.25
N GLY A 108 11.19 -1.01 -3.77
CA GLY A 108 12.41 -0.33 -3.37
C GLY A 108 12.15 0.58 -2.18
N SER A 109 13.17 0.80 -1.34
CA SER A 109 13.04 1.69 -0.19
C SER A 109 13.13 3.12 -0.65
N LEU A 110 12.23 3.97 -0.15
CA LEU A 110 12.31 5.42 -0.32
C LEU A 110 12.81 6.06 0.97
N THR A 111 13.44 7.23 0.83
CA THR A 111 13.94 8.02 1.95
C THR A 111 12.77 8.77 2.59
N HIS A 112 12.26 8.32 3.73
CA HIS A 112 11.15 8.98 4.45
C HIS A 112 11.17 8.58 5.93
N PRO A 113 10.84 9.47 6.89
CA PRO A 113 10.70 9.12 8.29
C PRO A 113 9.76 7.93 8.49
N GLY A 114 10.21 6.95 9.27
CA GLY A 114 9.47 5.69 9.49
C GLY A 114 9.66 4.64 8.38
N GLY A 115 10.25 5.02 7.24
CA GLY A 115 10.47 4.16 6.08
C GLY A 115 9.26 4.16 5.13
N CYS A 116 9.53 4.03 3.83
CA CYS A 116 8.53 3.99 2.78
C CYS A 116 8.95 3.03 1.67
N ILE A 117 7.98 2.42 0.98
CA ILE A 117 8.19 1.55 -0.17
C ILE A 117 7.66 2.22 -1.43
N GLY A 118 8.54 2.36 -2.42
CA GLY A 118 8.18 2.65 -3.79
C GLY A 118 7.86 1.36 -4.55
N TYR A 119 6.94 1.46 -5.50
CA TYR A 119 6.45 0.31 -6.26
C TYR A 119 6.59 0.52 -7.75
N ARG A 120 7.14 -0.47 -8.46
CA ARG A 120 7.07 -0.57 -9.92
C ARG A 120 6.17 -1.73 -10.29
N VAL A 121 5.01 -1.42 -10.88
CA VAL A 121 4.01 -2.40 -11.31
C VAL A 121 4.16 -2.63 -12.81
N GLU A 122 4.50 -3.85 -13.19
CA GLU A 122 4.66 -4.29 -14.57
C GLU A 122 3.50 -5.23 -14.94
N TRP A 123 2.79 -4.91 -16.04
CA TRP A 123 1.72 -5.75 -16.57
C TRP A 123 1.52 -5.52 -18.06
N GLY A 124 1.42 -6.59 -18.84
CA GLY A 124 1.13 -6.51 -20.28
C GLY A 124 2.16 -5.70 -21.08
N GLY A 125 3.44 -5.71 -20.65
CA GLY A 125 4.50 -4.90 -21.26
C GLY A 125 4.43 -3.41 -20.93
N ARG A 126 3.57 -3.01 -19.98
CA ARG A 126 3.45 -1.64 -19.46
C ARG A 126 3.95 -1.55 -18.03
N VAL A 127 4.40 -0.37 -17.65
CA VAL A 127 5.00 -0.08 -16.36
C VAL A 127 4.40 1.17 -15.73
N VAL A 128 3.96 1.05 -14.49
CA VAL A 128 3.59 2.19 -13.64
C VAL A 128 4.49 2.19 -12.41
N ALA A 129 5.22 3.29 -12.19
CA ALA A 129 5.96 3.52 -10.96
C ALA A 129 5.16 4.42 -10.00
N VAL A 130 5.13 4.05 -8.73
CA VAL A 130 4.47 4.78 -7.64
C VAL A 130 5.53 5.11 -6.62
N ILE A 131 5.94 6.37 -6.62
CA ILE A 131 6.93 6.98 -5.74
C ILE A 131 6.19 8.07 -4.96
N THR A 132 5.63 7.70 -3.81
CA THR A 132 5.01 8.66 -2.89
C THR A 132 6.09 9.25 -1.98
N ASP A 133 5.69 9.76 -0.82
CA ASP A 133 6.53 10.39 0.21
C ASP A 133 7.99 9.94 0.16
N THR A 134 8.83 10.87 -0.30
CA THR A 134 10.27 10.70 -0.39
C THR A 134 10.96 12.05 -0.19
N GLU A 135 12.03 12.06 0.58
CA GLU A 135 12.88 13.22 0.82
C GLU A 135 14.00 13.28 -0.22
N HIS A 136 14.41 14.50 -0.54
CA HIS A 136 15.47 14.77 -1.51
C HIS A 136 16.67 15.41 -0.84
N GLU A 137 17.87 14.89 -1.15
CA GLU A 137 19.12 15.56 -0.84
C GLU A 137 19.58 16.38 -2.05
N PRO A 138 19.76 17.71 -1.93
CA PRO A 138 20.19 18.54 -3.05
C PRO A 138 21.50 18.05 -3.68
N GLY A 139 21.49 17.86 -5.00
CA GLY A 139 22.65 17.40 -5.77
C GLY A 139 22.87 15.88 -5.73
N GLN A 140 21.99 15.12 -5.09
CA GLN A 140 22.04 13.66 -5.06
C GLN A 140 20.79 13.05 -5.68
N LEU A 141 20.98 12.04 -6.52
CA LEU A 141 19.88 11.24 -7.06
C LEU A 141 19.72 9.99 -6.20
N ASP A 142 18.48 9.62 -5.89
CA ASP A 142 18.18 8.39 -5.18
C ASP A 142 18.13 7.22 -6.19
N GLN A 143 19.12 6.32 -6.10
CA GLN A 143 19.23 5.18 -7.02
C GLN A 143 18.04 4.23 -6.91
N ALA A 144 17.44 4.05 -5.73
CA ALA A 144 16.28 3.19 -5.58
C ALA A 144 15.07 3.76 -6.35
N ILE A 145 14.92 5.08 -6.37
CA ILE A 145 13.91 5.75 -7.21
C ILE A 145 14.23 5.55 -8.68
N LEU A 146 15.47 5.82 -9.11
CA LEU A 146 15.89 5.67 -10.51
C LEU A 146 15.60 4.26 -11.04
N ASP A 147 15.95 3.23 -10.27
CA ASP A 147 15.72 1.82 -10.62
C ASP A 147 14.21 1.50 -10.75
N LEU A 148 13.37 2.12 -9.91
CA LEU A 148 11.92 1.90 -9.96
C LEU A 148 11.27 2.59 -11.16
N ILE A 149 11.75 3.77 -11.55
CA ILE A 149 11.13 4.61 -12.60
C ILE A 149 11.70 4.38 -14.01
N GLU A 150 12.82 3.66 -14.14
CA GLU A 150 13.49 3.44 -15.43
C GLU A 150 12.52 2.86 -16.48
N ASP A 151 12.38 3.53 -17.63
CA ASP A 151 11.46 3.17 -18.72
C ASP A 151 9.97 3.01 -18.30
N ALA A 152 9.54 3.65 -17.21
CA ALA A 152 8.14 3.61 -16.80
C ALA A 152 7.24 4.38 -17.79
N ASP A 153 6.09 3.79 -18.19
CA ASP A 153 5.08 4.47 -18.99
C ASP A 153 4.39 5.59 -18.21
N LEU A 154 4.28 5.44 -16.89
CA LEU A 154 3.69 6.41 -15.97
C LEU A 154 4.46 6.42 -14.65
N VAL A 155 4.82 7.60 -14.17
CA VAL A 155 5.37 7.81 -12.83
C VAL A 155 4.38 8.66 -12.03
N ILE A 156 3.91 8.11 -10.92
CA ILE A 156 3.20 8.85 -9.87
C ILE A 156 4.28 9.25 -8.86
N TYR A 157 4.51 10.55 -8.73
CA TYR A 157 5.63 11.09 -7.96
C TYR A 157 5.12 12.10 -6.92
N ASP A 158 5.60 12.01 -5.68
CA ASP A 158 5.34 13.02 -4.66
C ASP A 158 6.04 14.35 -5.01
N CYS A 159 5.29 15.44 -4.96
CA CYS A 159 5.80 16.78 -5.24
C CYS A 159 5.63 17.71 -4.02
N THR A 160 5.60 17.15 -2.82
CA THR A 160 5.58 17.92 -1.57
C THR A 160 6.89 18.67 -1.42
N TYR A 161 6.80 19.91 -0.93
CA TYR A 161 7.95 20.78 -0.67
C TYR A 161 7.79 21.44 0.70
N THR A 162 8.90 21.81 1.30
CA THR A 162 8.98 22.57 2.57
C THR A 162 9.63 23.93 2.35
#